data_AF-A0A835QVD5-F1
#
_entry.id   AF-A0A835QVD5-F1
#
_cell.length_a   1.000
_cell.length_b   1.000
_cell.length_c   1.000
_cell.angle_alpha   90.00
_cell.angle_beta   90.00
_cell.angle_gamma   90.00
#
_symmetry.space_group_name_H-M   'P 1'
#
loop_
_entity.id
_entity.type
_entity.pdbx_description
1 polymer ?
#
loop_
_entity_poly.entity_id
_entity_poly.type
_entity_poly.pdbx_seq_one_letter_code
_entity_poly.pdbx_strand_id
1 'polypeptide(L)'
;MMLLETDVPERIQLMEDLTGPPPTDDKSIEEESAWIYSQLTTPFISPLIGEAQLIKDIDKEDIGRVLTMVHVQKLDIPFIAMYRQELCRSLLTDSEEMLESEEQNGQMKWHKVLWAVHTLDRKWLLLQKRKSALQMYYTKRFEEEARMIDDETRLALNRQIFNSISQALKEAKSEKKLTALMRNLICIFLLRVEELQDGKEIPEEVARNFTCAMFETAQDVLKGARHMAAVEIGCEPVVKKHVRSIFMEHATISTSPTPMETQQLMFIINFQALSG
;
A
#
# COMPACT_ATOMS: atom_id res chain seq x y z
N MET A 1 -12.91 6.72 -28.37
CA MET A 1 -12.58 7.87 -29.24
C MET A 1 -13.26 9.11 -28.67
N MET A 2 -12.76 9.63 -27.54
CA MET A 2 -13.28 10.81 -26.82
C MET A 2 -12.12 11.55 -26.11
N LEU A 3 -10.97 11.75 -26.78
CA LEU A 3 -9.76 12.32 -26.15
C LEU A 3 -9.38 13.72 -26.67
N LEU A 4 -10.16 14.30 -27.58
CA LEU A 4 -9.86 15.59 -28.24
C LEU A 4 -10.75 16.77 -27.77
N GLU A 5 -11.66 16.55 -26.81
CA GLU A 5 -12.57 17.61 -26.36
C GLU A 5 -12.03 18.44 -25.17
N THR A 6 -10.94 18.01 -24.52
CA THR A 6 -10.35 18.70 -23.36
C THR A 6 -8.95 19.23 -23.67
N ASP A 7 -8.71 20.51 -23.38
CA ASP A 7 -7.41 21.21 -23.49
C ASP A 7 -6.45 20.81 -22.35
N VAL A 8 -6.20 19.50 -22.24
CA VAL A 8 -5.35 18.88 -21.22
C VAL A 8 -4.47 17.83 -21.92
N PRO A 9 -3.16 17.76 -21.66
CA PRO A 9 -2.27 16.76 -22.25
C PRO A 9 -2.79 15.32 -22.07
N GLU A 10 -2.73 14.50 -23.14
CA GLU A 10 -3.23 13.10 -23.13
C GLU A 10 -2.62 12.24 -22.01
N ARG A 11 -1.36 12.52 -21.66
CA ARG A 11 -0.66 11.85 -20.56
C ARG A 11 -1.35 12.10 -19.22
N ILE A 12 -1.82 13.32 -18.98
CA ILE A 12 -2.54 13.70 -17.77
C ILE A 12 -3.93 13.07 -17.78
N GLN A 13 -4.62 13.05 -18.93
CA GLN A 13 -5.93 12.39 -19.06
C GLN A 13 -5.87 10.89 -18.71
N LEU A 14 -4.89 10.15 -19.27
CA LEU A 14 -4.69 8.72 -18.96
C LEU A 14 -4.32 8.48 -17.49
N MET A 15 -3.66 9.44 -16.84
CA MET A 15 -3.32 9.33 -15.43
C MET A 15 -4.55 9.55 -14.54
N GLU A 16 -5.37 10.57 -14.85
CA GLU A 16 -6.61 10.87 -14.12
C GLU A 16 -7.64 9.75 -14.22
N ASP A 17 -7.73 9.04 -15.34
CA ASP A 17 -8.57 7.84 -15.47
C ASP A 17 -8.19 6.74 -14.46
N LEU A 18 -6.89 6.60 -14.18
CA LEU A 18 -6.38 5.60 -13.25
C LEU A 18 -6.54 6.03 -11.79
N THR A 19 -6.18 7.27 -11.46
CA THR A 19 -6.13 7.78 -10.08
C THR A 19 -7.42 8.42 -9.59
N GLY A 20 -8.31 8.83 -10.49
CA GLY A 20 -9.38 9.78 -10.21
C GLY A 20 -8.90 11.24 -10.26
N PRO A 21 -9.82 12.21 -10.23
CA PRO A 21 -9.48 13.63 -10.29
C PRO A 21 -8.68 14.03 -9.04
N PRO A 22 -7.57 14.76 -9.18
CA PRO A 22 -6.79 15.23 -8.05
C PRO A 22 -7.56 16.26 -7.23
N PRO A 23 -7.30 16.38 -5.93
CA PRO A 23 -7.91 17.42 -5.12
C PRO A 23 -7.39 18.79 -5.55
N THR A 24 -8.30 19.74 -5.65
CA THR A 24 -8.01 21.14 -5.98
C THR A 24 -8.16 22.06 -4.77
N ASP A 25 -8.54 21.53 -3.62
CA ASP A 25 -8.70 22.29 -2.38
C ASP A 25 -7.37 22.44 -1.62
N ASP A 26 -7.11 23.66 -1.13
CA ASP A 26 -5.85 24.02 -0.48
C ASP A 26 -5.53 23.12 0.71
N LYS A 27 -6.54 22.68 1.46
CA LYS A 27 -6.37 21.82 2.63
C LYS A 27 -5.87 20.44 2.25
N SER A 28 -6.46 19.81 1.23
CA SER A 28 -6.00 18.49 0.75
C SER A 28 -4.60 18.59 0.14
N ILE A 29 -4.28 19.68 -0.57
CA ILE A 29 -2.93 19.93 -1.10
C ILE A 29 -1.91 20.08 0.05
N GLU A 30 -2.29 20.73 1.15
CA GLU A 30 -1.44 20.83 2.34
C GLU A 30 -1.22 19.47 3.02
N GLU A 31 -2.27 18.65 3.15
CA GLU A 31 -2.17 17.30 3.70
C GLU A 31 -1.29 16.38 2.84
N GLU A 32 -1.42 16.51 1.51
CA GLU A 32 -0.63 15.79 0.54
C GLU A 32 0.85 16.21 0.57
N SER A 33 1.15 17.50 0.50
CA SER A 33 2.52 18.01 0.57
C SER A 33 3.21 17.59 1.88
N ALA A 34 2.51 17.61 3.01
CA ALA A 34 3.03 17.09 4.28
C ALA A 34 3.32 15.59 4.23
N TRP A 35 2.46 14.82 3.56
CA TRP A 35 2.68 13.39 3.37
C TRP A 35 3.89 13.12 2.48
N ILE A 36 4.01 13.79 1.33
CA ILE A 36 5.15 13.66 0.40
C ILE A 36 6.45 14.05 1.11
N TYR A 37 6.46 15.18 1.82
CA TYR A 37 7.61 15.62 2.61
C TYR A 37 8.05 14.55 3.62
N SER A 38 7.11 13.94 4.33
CA SER A 38 7.42 12.83 5.26
C SER A 38 8.00 11.60 4.57
N GLN A 39 7.58 11.28 3.34
CA GLN A 39 8.11 10.15 2.58
C GLN A 39 9.52 10.43 2.05
N LEU A 40 9.78 11.66 1.60
CA LEU A 40 11.10 12.07 1.11
C LEU A 40 12.12 12.15 2.24
N THR A 41 11.73 12.64 3.42
CA THR A 41 12.60 12.75 4.61
C THR A 41 12.81 11.44 5.36
N THR A 42 12.02 10.39 5.08
CA THR A 42 12.19 9.08 5.73
C THR A 42 13.33 8.29 5.06
N PRO A 43 14.46 8.06 5.76
CA PRO A 43 15.70 7.54 5.14
C PRO A 43 15.61 6.10 4.62
N PHE A 44 14.55 5.34 4.96
CA PHE A 44 14.43 3.92 4.65
C PHE A 44 13.57 3.60 3.40
N ILE A 45 12.92 4.61 2.79
CA ILE A 45 11.90 4.39 1.73
C ILE A 45 12.38 4.78 0.32
N SER A 46 13.53 5.45 0.20
CA SER A 46 14.02 5.97 -1.09
C SER A 46 15.28 5.21 -1.60
N PRO A 47 15.15 4.00 -2.19
CA PRO A 47 16.21 3.44 -3.03
C PRO A 47 16.51 4.30 -4.26
N LEU A 48 15.62 5.24 -4.60
CA LEU A 48 15.71 6.09 -5.79
C LEU A 48 16.64 7.31 -5.61
N ILE A 49 16.90 7.72 -4.37
CA ILE A 49 17.71 8.91 -4.05
C ILE A 49 18.91 8.39 -3.25
N GLY A 50 20.02 8.17 -3.96
CA GLY A 50 21.27 7.75 -3.35
C GLY A 50 21.75 8.78 -2.33
N GLU A 51 22.16 8.25 -1.18
CA GLU A 51 22.85 8.89 -0.05
C GLU A 51 22.19 10.10 0.64
N ALA A 52 22.19 10.02 1.97
CA ALA A 52 21.37 10.75 2.92
C ALA A 52 21.73 12.25 3.10
N GLN A 53 22.58 12.81 2.24
CA GLN A 53 23.10 14.17 2.38
C GLN A 53 22.22 15.24 1.69
N LEU A 54 21.38 14.87 0.70
CA LEU A 54 20.62 15.82 -0.15
C LEU A 54 19.23 16.24 0.39
N ILE A 55 18.78 15.66 1.51
CA ILE A 55 17.35 15.75 1.93
C ILE A 55 17.11 16.85 2.98
N LYS A 56 18.16 17.52 3.48
CA LYS A 56 18.03 18.51 4.57
C LYS A 56 17.48 19.87 4.14
N ASP A 57 17.54 20.22 2.84
CA ASP A 57 17.18 21.56 2.35
C ASP A 57 15.88 21.60 1.53
N ILE A 58 15.09 20.52 1.51
CA ILE A 58 13.81 20.51 0.77
C ILE A 58 12.77 21.33 1.54
N ASP A 59 12.20 22.33 0.88
CA ASP A 59 11.13 23.15 1.43
C ASP A 59 9.76 22.50 1.20
N LYS A 60 8.88 22.47 2.21
CA LYS A 60 7.55 21.84 2.07
C LYS A 60 6.67 22.67 1.14
N GLU A 61 6.83 23.98 1.19
CA GLU A 61 6.07 24.98 0.44
C GLU A 61 6.36 24.87 -1.06
N ASP A 62 7.60 24.51 -1.44
CA ASP A 62 7.98 24.20 -2.82
C ASP A 62 7.19 22.99 -3.35
N ILE A 63 7.03 21.94 -2.53
CA ILE A 63 6.22 20.76 -2.89
C ILE A 63 4.77 21.18 -3.11
N GLY A 64 4.20 21.96 -2.19
CA GLY A 64 2.83 22.46 -2.31
C GLY A 64 2.59 23.25 -3.60
N ARG A 65 3.52 24.15 -3.98
CA ARG A 65 3.41 24.92 -5.23
C ARG A 65 3.48 24.03 -6.48
N VAL A 66 4.33 23.00 -6.47
CA VAL A 66 4.38 22.02 -7.56
C VAL A 66 3.06 21.28 -7.69
N LEU A 67 2.48 20.82 -6.57
CA LEU A 67 1.16 20.16 -6.59
C LEU A 67 0.07 21.09 -7.12
N THR A 68 0.05 22.37 -6.74
CA THR A 68 -0.89 23.33 -7.32
C THR A 68 -0.72 23.47 -8.84
N MET A 69 0.52 23.53 -9.33
CA MET A 69 0.78 23.60 -10.78
C MET A 69 0.33 22.34 -11.53
N VAL A 70 0.51 21.16 -10.94
CA VAL A 70 0.09 19.89 -11.55
C VAL A 70 -1.42 19.69 -11.45
N HIS A 71 -2.03 19.92 -10.29
CA HIS A 71 -3.44 19.61 -10.03
C HIS A 71 -4.40 20.66 -10.59
N VAL A 72 -4.08 21.94 -10.39
CA VAL A 72 -4.94 23.07 -10.77
C VAL A 72 -4.62 23.57 -12.16
N GLN A 73 -3.33 23.82 -12.45
CA GLN A 73 -2.91 24.40 -13.73
C GLN A 73 -2.65 23.34 -14.81
N LYS A 74 -2.73 22.04 -14.47
CA LYS A 74 -2.50 20.89 -15.38
C LYS A 74 -1.17 20.97 -16.14
N LEU A 75 -0.13 21.48 -15.46
CA LEU A 75 1.21 21.60 -16.03
C LEU A 75 1.99 20.30 -15.86
N ASP A 76 2.68 19.88 -16.92
CA ASP A 76 3.57 18.72 -16.88
C ASP A 76 4.90 19.02 -16.16
N ILE A 77 5.49 18.00 -15.54
CA ILE A 77 6.76 18.09 -14.81
C ILE A 77 7.91 18.69 -15.66
N PRO A 78 8.14 18.31 -16.93
CA PRO A 78 9.14 18.95 -17.78
C PRO A 78 8.87 20.44 -18.04
N PHE A 79 7.61 20.87 -18.09
CA PHE A 79 7.26 22.27 -18.28
C PHE A 79 7.57 23.08 -17.02
N ILE A 80 7.19 22.57 -15.85
CA ILE A 80 7.51 23.18 -14.55
C ILE A 80 9.03 23.29 -14.38
N ALA A 81 9.71 22.18 -14.64
CA ALA A 81 11.17 22.06 -14.65
C ALA A 81 11.86 23.07 -15.55
N MET A 82 11.27 23.49 -16.67
CA MET A 82 11.94 24.34 -17.65
C MET A 82 11.56 25.82 -17.53
N TYR A 83 10.32 26.11 -17.11
CA TYR A 83 9.75 27.47 -17.18
C TYR A 83 9.21 28.01 -15.85
N ARG A 84 9.26 27.22 -14.77
CA ARG A 84 8.76 27.58 -13.43
C ARG A 84 9.75 27.23 -12.31
N GLN A 85 11.03 27.17 -12.66
CA GLN A 85 12.11 26.78 -11.74
C GLN A 85 12.20 27.68 -10.50
N GLU A 86 11.77 28.94 -10.63
CA GLU A 86 11.75 29.94 -9.58
C GLU A 86 10.84 29.57 -8.40
N LEU A 87 9.84 28.72 -8.62
CA LEU A 87 8.85 28.34 -7.62
C LEU A 87 9.25 27.09 -6.82
N CYS A 88 10.27 26.36 -7.25
CA CYS A 88 10.68 25.07 -6.65
C CYS A 88 12.21 24.90 -6.57
N ARG A 89 12.92 25.98 -6.20
CA ARG A 89 14.39 26.00 -6.16
C ARG A 89 14.99 24.91 -5.27
N SER A 90 14.33 24.55 -4.16
CA SER A 90 14.82 23.49 -3.27
C SER A 90 14.73 22.09 -3.89
N LEU A 91 13.88 21.90 -4.90
CA LEU A 91 13.67 20.63 -5.60
C LEU A 91 14.56 20.46 -6.84
N LEU A 92 15.34 21.49 -7.19
CA LEU A 92 16.16 21.57 -8.40
C LEU A 92 17.67 21.54 -8.10
N THR A 93 18.08 21.34 -6.85
CA THR A 93 19.49 21.31 -6.47
C THR A 93 20.17 20.08 -7.09
N ASP A 94 20.84 20.30 -8.23
CA ASP A 94 21.80 19.36 -8.78
C ASP A 94 23.07 19.41 -7.91
N SER A 95 23.39 18.33 -7.21
CA SER A 95 24.72 18.19 -6.60
C SER A 95 25.77 18.21 -7.72
N GLU A 96 26.41 19.36 -7.88
CA GLU A 96 27.50 19.61 -8.82
C GLU A 96 28.87 19.22 -8.26
N GLU A 97 28.93 18.54 -7.11
CA GLU A 97 30.18 18.09 -6.50
C GLU A 97 30.21 16.56 -6.31
N MET A 98 30.64 15.82 -7.34
CA MET A 98 31.49 14.64 -7.17
C MET A 98 32.30 14.45 -8.46
N LEU A 99 33.58 14.79 -8.36
CA LEU A 99 34.61 14.64 -9.39
C LEU A 99 34.68 13.20 -9.93
N GLU A 100 34.80 13.13 -11.26
CA GLU A 100 35.65 12.20 -12.00
C GLU A 100 35.62 10.72 -11.55
N SER A 101 34.66 9.95 -12.04
CA SER A 101 34.93 8.55 -12.40
C SER A 101 33.89 8.01 -13.38
N GLU A 102 34.42 7.72 -14.55
CA GLU A 102 34.00 6.70 -15.51
C GLU A 102 32.66 6.86 -16.23
N GLU A 103 32.84 7.11 -17.53
CA GLU A 103 31.93 6.89 -18.64
C GLU A 103 30.95 5.72 -18.41
N GLN A 104 29.66 6.06 -18.41
CA GLN A 104 28.51 5.33 -18.99
C GLN A 104 27.25 5.46 -18.12
N ASN A 105 26.60 6.64 -18.15
CA ASN A 105 25.14 6.74 -18.32
C ASN A 105 24.73 8.22 -18.52
N GLY A 106 24.92 8.75 -19.72
CA GLY A 106 24.62 10.15 -20.07
C GLY A 106 23.14 10.52 -20.21
N GLN A 107 22.19 9.73 -19.69
CA GLN A 107 20.76 10.01 -19.82
C GLN A 107 20.04 9.92 -18.48
N MET A 108 19.28 10.97 -18.15
CA MET A 108 18.34 11.06 -17.01
C MET A 108 18.94 11.23 -15.60
N LYS A 109 19.80 12.24 -15.41
CA LYS A 109 19.98 12.90 -14.10
C LYS A 109 19.08 14.14 -13.90
N TRP A 110 18.21 14.47 -14.86
CA TRP A 110 17.33 15.66 -14.82
C TRP A 110 16.24 15.55 -13.74
N HIS A 111 16.28 16.46 -12.77
CA HIS A 111 15.26 16.73 -11.73
C HIS A 111 14.69 15.49 -11.04
N LYS A 112 15.57 14.63 -10.51
CA LYS A 112 15.17 13.40 -9.80
C LYS A 112 14.17 13.65 -8.67
N VAL A 113 14.34 14.76 -7.94
CA VAL A 113 13.46 15.12 -6.82
C VAL A 113 12.07 15.49 -7.31
N LEU A 114 11.96 16.28 -8.39
CA LEU A 114 10.67 16.66 -8.98
C LEU A 114 9.89 15.44 -9.50
N TRP A 115 10.58 14.49 -10.13
CA TRP A 115 10.00 13.20 -10.53
C TRP A 115 9.63 12.31 -9.33
N ALA A 116 10.40 12.36 -8.25
CA ALA A 116 10.07 11.66 -7.02
C ALA A 116 8.79 12.22 -6.38
N VAL A 117 8.65 13.56 -6.33
CA VAL A 117 7.41 14.25 -5.87
C VAL A 117 6.22 13.80 -6.71
N HIS A 118 6.31 13.86 -8.04
CA HIS A 118 5.24 13.43 -8.93
C HIS A 118 4.87 11.93 -8.77
N THR A 119 5.88 11.08 -8.55
CA THR A 119 5.63 9.65 -8.29
C THR A 119 4.93 9.42 -6.95
N LEU A 120 5.25 10.23 -5.94
CA LEU A 120 4.63 10.18 -4.62
C LEU A 120 3.21 10.75 -4.63
N ASP A 121 2.94 11.83 -5.35
CA ASP A 121 1.60 12.35 -5.63
C ASP A 121 0.70 11.22 -6.19
N ARG A 122 1.12 10.57 -7.28
CA ARG A 122 0.36 9.45 -7.86
C ARG A 122 0.07 8.33 -6.84
N LYS A 123 1.02 8.01 -5.95
CA LYS A 123 0.81 7.02 -4.88
C LYS A 123 -0.19 7.52 -3.83
N TRP A 124 -0.15 8.80 -3.50
CA TRP A 124 -1.08 9.42 -2.57
C TRP A 124 -2.51 9.43 -3.14
N LEU A 125 -2.70 9.80 -4.41
CA LEU A 125 -4.01 9.76 -5.07
C LEU A 125 -4.60 8.35 -5.10
N LEU A 126 -3.79 7.34 -5.45
CA LEU A 126 -4.21 5.93 -5.39
C LEU A 126 -4.57 5.48 -3.97
N LEU A 127 -3.82 5.95 -2.97
CA LEU A 127 -4.11 5.68 -1.57
C LEU A 127 -5.46 6.30 -1.17
N GLN A 128 -5.74 7.54 -1.56
CA GLN A 128 -7.00 8.22 -1.27
C GLN A 128 -8.19 7.55 -1.95
N LYS A 129 -8.07 7.18 -3.24
CA LYS A 129 -9.10 6.42 -3.97
C LYS A 129 -9.44 5.11 -3.28
N ARG A 130 -8.43 4.40 -2.77
CA ARG A 130 -8.66 3.16 -2.01
C ARG A 130 -9.27 3.43 -0.65
N LYS A 131 -8.86 4.49 0.07
CA LYS A 131 -9.48 4.90 1.34
C LYS A 131 -10.95 5.22 1.16
N SER A 132 -11.33 6.00 0.15
CA SER A 132 -12.72 6.39 -0.09
C SER A 132 -13.59 5.20 -0.48
N ALA A 133 -13.12 4.34 -1.39
CA ALA A 133 -13.82 3.11 -1.77
C ALA A 133 -14.05 2.20 -0.55
N LEU A 134 -13.04 2.08 0.29
CA LEU A 134 -13.08 1.25 1.49
C LEU A 134 -14.00 1.82 2.57
N GLN A 135 -13.94 3.13 2.81
CA GLN A 135 -14.86 3.84 3.72
C GLN A 135 -16.31 3.66 3.27
N MET A 136 -16.58 3.82 1.97
CA MET A 136 -17.92 3.64 1.41
C MET A 136 -18.45 2.21 1.62
N TYR A 137 -17.62 1.20 1.38
CA TYR A 137 -17.97 -0.20 1.65
C TYR A 137 -18.35 -0.43 3.12
N TYR A 138 -17.55 0.08 4.06
CA TYR A 138 -17.81 -0.10 5.49
C TYR A 138 -19.04 0.65 5.97
N THR A 139 -19.24 1.89 5.52
CA THR A 139 -20.45 2.66 5.86
C THR A 139 -21.70 1.91 5.42
N LYS A 140 -21.72 1.41 4.18
CA LYS A 140 -22.86 0.64 3.66
C LYS A 140 -23.12 -0.63 4.49
N ARG A 141 -22.06 -1.40 4.81
CA ARG A 141 -22.18 -2.63 5.59
C ARG A 141 -22.65 -2.35 7.03
N PHE A 142 -22.16 -1.28 7.66
CA PHE A 142 -22.60 -0.84 8.99
C PHE A 142 -24.08 -0.45 8.99
N GLU A 143 -24.54 0.29 7.98
CA GLU A 143 -25.95 0.66 7.83
C GLU A 143 -26.86 -0.55 7.60
N GLU A 144 -26.40 -1.56 6.87
CA GLU A 144 -27.12 -2.82 6.68
C GLU A 144 -27.21 -3.62 7.98
N GLU A 145 -26.10 -3.75 8.71
CA GLU A 145 -26.05 -4.47 9.99
C GLU A 145 -26.89 -3.77 11.07
N ALA A 146 -26.84 -2.42 11.12
CA ALA A 146 -27.60 -1.62 12.07
C ALA A 146 -29.12 -1.74 11.87
N ARG A 147 -29.58 -2.14 10.68
CA ARG A 147 -31.01 -2.41 10.40
C ARG A 147 -31.47 -3.79 10.88
N MET A 148 -30.53 -4.71 11.12
CA MET A 148 -30.82 -6.12 11.40
C MET A 148 -30.65 -6.49 12.88
N ILE A 149 -30.00 -5.64 13.67
CA ILE A 149 -29.72 -5.89 15.10
C ILE A 149 -30.71 -5.10 15.97
N ASP A 150 -31.55 -5.82 16.71
CA ASP A 150 -32.47 -5.23 17.70
C ASP A 150 -31.80 -5.02 19.08
N ASP A 151 -30.65 -5.67 19.33
CA ASP A 151 -29.89 -5.56 20.58
C ASP A 151 -29.05 -4.28 20.63
N GLU A 152 -29.48 -3.34 21.47
CA GLU A 152 -28.88 -2.02 21.65
C GLU A 152 -27.41 -2.08 22.10
N THR A 153 -27.02 -3.10 22.89
CA THR A 153 -25.65 -3.24 23.39
C THR A 153 -24.68 -3.66 22.29
N ARG A 154 -25.10 -4.59 21.42
CA ARG A 154 -24.35 -5.01 20.23
C ARG A 154 -24.23 -3.87 19.23
N LEU A 155 -25.29 -3.08 19.04
CA LEU A 155 -25.27 -1.92 18.17
C LEU A 155 -24.29 -0.84 18.66
N ALA A 156 -24.24 -0.59 19.98
CA ALA A 156 -23.30 0.35 20.58
C ALA A 156 -21.83 -0.09 20.38
N LEU A 157 -21.53 -1.37 20.58
CA LEU A 157 -20.20 -1.93 20.33
C LEU A 157 -19.82 -1.81 18.85
N ASN A 158 -20.73 -2.18 17.94
CA ASN A 158 -20.49 -2.08 16.49
C ASN A 158 -20.22 -0.63 16.06
N ARG A 159 -20.94 0.34 16.63
CA ARG A 159 -20.69 1.77 16.40
C ARG A 159 -19.32 2.20 16.91
N GLN A 160 -18.91 1.74 18.09
CA GLN A 160 -17.59 2.04 18.65
C GLN A 160 -16.46 1.47 17.76
N ILE A 161 -16.63 0.23 17.30
CA ILE A 161 -15.72 -0.44 16.37
C ILE A 161 -15.66 0.36 15.05
N PHE A 162 -16.80 0.69 14.45
CA PHE A 162 -16.88 1.50 13.22
C PHE A 162 -16.15 2.84 13.34
N ASN A 163 -16.32 3.55 14.46
CA ASN A 163 -15.66 4.84 14.70
C ASN A 163 -14.14 4.68 14.85
N SER A 164 -13.69 3.71 15.64
CA SER A 164 -12.27 3.38 15.82
C SER A 164 -11.60 3.06 14.48
N ILE A 165 -12.29 2.29 13.65
CA ILE A 165 -11.84 1.88 12.33
C ILE A 165 -11.78 3.06 11.36
N SER A 166 -12.84 3.87 11.31
CA SER A 166 -12.88 5.07 10.48
C SER A 166 -11.74 6.02 10.84
N GLN A 167 -11.40 6.12 12.12
CA GLN A 167 -10.25 6.88 12.59
C GLN A 167 -8.92 6.25 12.13
N ALA A 168 -8.74 4.94 12.30
CA ALA A 168 -7.54 4.23 11.86
C ALA A 168 -7.33 4.30 10.34
N LEU A 169 -8.41 4.30 9.55
CA LEU A 169 -8.36 4.45 8.10
C LEU A 169 -7.92 5.85 7.69
N LYS A 170 -8.44 6.89 8.37
CA LYS A 170 -7.99 8.28 8.16
C LYS A 170 -6.49 8.42 8.43
N GLU A 171 -6.01 7.87 9.54
CA GLU A 171 -4.61 7.95 9.97
C GLU A 171 -3.64 7.04 9.19
N ALA A 172 -4.13 6.15 8.33
CA ALA A 172 -3.27 5.24 7.58
C ALA A 172 -2.42 6.00 6.55
N LYS A 173 -1.13 6.18 6.83
CA LYS A 173 -0.17 6.84 5.93
C LYS A 173 0.53 5.91 4.93
N SER A 174 0.30 4.59 4.99
CA SER A 174 0.94 3.64 4.08
C SER A 174 -0.03 2.63 3.49
N GLU A 175 0.21 2.28 2.22
CA GLU A 175 -0.56 1.27 1.49
C GLU A 175 -0.53 -0.08 2.21
N LYS A 176 0.63 -0.51 2.73
CA LYS A 176 0.78 -1.76 3.48
C LYS A 176 -0.05 -1.78 4.77
N LYS A 177 -0.10 -0.66 5.51
CA LYS A 177 -0.96 -0.52 6.70
C LYS A 177 -2.43 -0.55 6.30
N LEU A 178 -2.80 0.08 5.18
CA LEU A 178 -4.16 0.07 4.67
C LEU A 178 -4.61 -1.33 4.22
N THR A 179 -3.77 -2.09 3.51
CA THR A 179 -4.07 -3.49 3.15
C THR A 179 -4.18 -4.39 4.37
N ALA A 180 -3.37 -4.15 5.41
CA ALA A 180 -3.47 -4.89 6.68
C ALA A 180 -4.76 -4.57 7.44
N LEU A 181 -5.15 -3.29 7.52
CA LEU A 181 -6.43 -2.86 8.12
C LEU A 181 -7.64 -3.40 7.36
N MET A 182 -7.59 -3.39 6.01
CA MET A 182 -8.64 -3.93 5.15
C MET A 182 -8.86 -5.43 5.37
N ARG A 183 -7.77 -6.20 5.49
CA ARG A 183 -7.85 -7.63 5.81
C ARG A 183 -8.36 -7.89 7.23
N ASN A 184 -7.93 -7.09 8.21
CA ASN A 184 -8.42 -7.19 9.58
C ASN A 184 -9.93 -6.96 9.66
N LEU A 185 -10.43 -5.91 9.02
CA LEU A 185 -11.84 -5.53 9.09
C LEU A 185 -12.79 -6.53 8.47
N ILE A 186 -12.39 -7.13 7.34
CA ILE A 186 -13.19 -8.21 6.75
C ILE A 186 -13.35 -9.34 7.76
N CYS A 187 -12.29 -9.65 8.53
CA CYS A 187 -12.34 -10.65 9.58
C CYS A 187 -13.16 -10.18 10.80
N ILE A 188 -12.94 -8.98 11.36
CA ILE A 188 -13.68 -8.50 12.54
C ILE A 188 -15.18 -8.32 12.27
N PHE A 189 -15.59 -7.88 11.08
CA PHE A 189 -17.02 -7.69 10.76
C PHE A 189 -17.71 -8.94 10.23
N LEU A 190 -16.98 -9.95 9.75
CA LEU A 190 -17.54 -11.28 9.44
C LEU A 190 -17.54 -12.20 10.66
N LEU A 191 -16.62 -11.99 11.61
CA LEU A 191 -16.61 -12.68 12.88
C LEU A 191 -17.56 -11.98 13.83
N ARG A 192 -18.73 -12.59 14.06
CA ARG A 192 -19.42 -12.42 15.34
C ARG A 192 -18.37 -12.62 16.43
N VAL A 193 -18.03 -11.56 17.16
CA VAL A 193 -17.38 -11.71 18.46
C VAL A 193 -18.45 -12.25 19.41
N GLU A 194 -18.77 -13.52 19.24
CA GLU A 194 -19.30 -14.32 20.34
C GLU A 194 -18.07 -14.75 21.15
N GLU A 195 -18.11 -14.57 22.46
CA GLU A 195 -17.11 -15.13 23.36
C GLU A 195 -16.96 -16.62 23.02
N LEU A 196 -15.73 -17.06 22.71
CA LEU A 196 -15.45 -18.47 22.46
C LEU A 196 -15.69 -19.25 23.76
N GLN A 197 -16.89 -19.80 23.90
CA GLN A 197 -17.22 -20.74 24.95
C GLN A 197 -16.79 -22.14 24.50
N ASP A 198 -16.15 -22.88 25.39
CA ASP A 198 -15.87 -24.29 25.14
C ASP A 198 -17.20 -25.02 24.94
N GLY A 199 -17.38 -25.57 23.74
CA GLY A 199 -18.53 -26.40 23.40
C GLY A 199 -18.53 -27.63 24.32
N LYS A 200 -19.68 -27.91 24.94
CA LYS A 200 -19.86 -29.10 25.79
C LYS A 200 -19.89 -30.41 24.99
N GLU A 201 -20.08 -30.31 23.69
CA GLU A 201 -20.25 -31.43 22.76
C GLU A 201 -18.98 -31.70 21.95
N ILE A 202 -18.83 -32.94 21.51
CA ILE A 202 -17.67 -33.36 20.72
C ILE A 202 -17.78 -32.76 19.31
N PRO A 203 -16.71 -32.18 18.72
CA PRO A 203 -16.77 -31.50 17.42
C PRO A 203 -17.37 -32.35 16.29
N GLU A 204 -17.19 -33.67 16.33
CA GLU A 204 -17.72 -34.60 15.32
C GLU A 204 -19.23 -34.77 15.40
N GLU A 205 -19.82 -34.68 16.59
CA GLU A 205 -21.28 -34.75 16.80
C GLU A 205 -21.94 -33.47 16.29
N VAL A 206 -21.34 -32.31 16.60
CA VAL A 206 -21.78 -31.02 16.09
C VAL A 206 -21.68 -30.98 14.57
N ALA A 207 -20.56 -31.45 14.00
CA ALA A 207 -20.34 -31.44 12.55
C ALA A 207 -21.32 -32.32 11.76
N ARG A 208 -21.84 -33.40 12.36
CA ARG A 208 -22.87 -34.25 11.72
C ARG A 208 -24.13 -33.45 11.37
N ASN A 209 -24.49 -32.46 12.20
CA ASN A 209 -25.66 -31.62 11.99
C ASN A 209 -25.55 -30.69 10.77
N PHE A 210 -24.33 -30.50 10.24
CA PHE A 210 -24.05 -29.63 9.09
C PHE A 210 -23.66 -30.39 7.82
N THR A 211 -23.85 -31.71 7.81
CA THR A 211 -23.64 -32.52 6.59
C THR A 211 -24.68 -32.18 5.53
N CYS A 212 -24.24 -32.13 4.27
CA CYS A 212 -25.11 -31.81 3.13
C CYS A 212 -24.54 -32.38 1.83
N ALA A 213 -25.22 -32.18 0.70
CA ALA A 213 -24.76 -32.68 -0.60
C ALA A 213 -23.37 -32.17 -1.03
N MET A 214 -22.87 -31.07 -0.46
CA MET A 214 -21.50 -30.58 -0.68
C MET A 214 -20.47 -31.06 0.36
N PHE A 215 -20.95 -31.53 1.53
CA PHE A 215 -20.11 -32.03 2.62
C PHE A 215 -20.72 -33.34 3.13
N GLU A 216 -20.35 -34.44 2.46
CA GLU A 216 -20.97 -35.76 2.68
C GLU A 216 -20.65 -36.36 4.05
N THR A 217 -19.48 -36.04 4.61
CA THR A 217 -19.04 -36.57 5.91
C THR A 217 -18.79 -35.47 6.94
N ALA A 218 -18.96 -35.81 8.22
CA ALA A 218 -18.63 -34.90 9.32
C ALA A 218 -17.14 -34.46 9.30
N GLN A 219 -16.24 -35.29 8.77
CA GLN A 219 -14.83 -34.95 8.61
C GLN A 219 -14.61 -33.88 7.54
N ASP A 220 -15.39 -33.90 6.45
CA ASP A 220 -15.31 -32.86 5.41
C ASP A 220 -15.80 -31.52 5.92
N VAL A 221 -16.89 -31.52 6.70
CA VAL A 221 -17.38 -30.33 7.42
C VAL A 221 -16.29 -29.77 8.33
N LEU A 222 -15.66 -30.61 9.16
CA LEU A 222 -14.58 -30.19 10.06
C LEU A 222 -13.34 -29.70 9.31
N LYS A 223 -13.01 -30.28 8.15
CA LYS A 223 -11.91 -29.81 7.30
C LYS A 223 -12.20 -28.43 6.72
N GLY A 224 -13.43 -28.20 6.25
CA GLY A 224 -13.89 -26.88 5.79
C GLY A 224 -13.87 -25.84 6.92
N ALA A 225 -14.41 -26.20 8.08
CA ALA A 225 -14.41 -25.33 9.27
C ALA A 225 -12.99 -24.96 9.72
N ARG A 226 -12.07 -25.94 9.80
CA ARG A 226 -10.66 -25.69 10.12
C ARG A 226 -9.97 -24.81 9.09
N HIS A 227 -10.27 -25.00 7.81
CA HIS A 227 -9.73 -24.14 6.76
C HIS A 227 -10.21 -22.71 6.95
N MET A 228 -11.50 -22.50 7.19
CA MET A 228 -12.06 -21.17 7.41
C MET A 228 -11.46 -20.49 8.65
N ALA A 229 -11.41 -21.20 9.79
CA ALA A 229 -10.78 -20.69 11.01
C ALA A 229 -9.29 -20.36 10.81
N ALA A 230 -8.55 -21.19 10.07
CA ALA A 230 -7.14 -20.93 9.75
C ALA A 230 -6.97 -19.70 8.82
N VAL A 231 -7.87 -19.51 7.85
CA VAL A 231 -7.87 -18.32 6.97
C VAL A 231 -8.18 -17.06 7.77
N GLU A 232 -9.13 -17.12 8.69
CA GLU A 232 -9.51 -16.02 9.58
C GLU A 232 -8.35 -15.61 10.50
N ILE A 233 -7.80 -16.55 11.27
CA ILE A 233 -6.61 -16.31 12.12
C ILE A 233 -5.44 -15.84 11.28
N GLY A 234 -5.23 -16.47 10.13
CA GLY A 234 -4.20 -16.13 9.17
C GLY A 234 -4.40 -14.77 8.50
N CYS A 235 -5.53 -14.10 8.69
CA CYS A 235 -5.77 -12.74 8.22
C CYS A 235 -5.60 -11.66 9.31
N GLU A 236 -5.52 -12.06 10.58
CA GLU A 236 -5.34 -11.17 11.72
C GLU A 236 -4.00 -10.41 11.67
N PRO A 237 -3.98 -9.06 11.66
CA PRO A 237 -2.75 -8.30 11.47
C PRO A 237 -1.84 -8.32 12.69
N VAL A 238 -2.39 -8.50 13.91
CA VAL A 238 -1.58 -8.66 15.12
C VAL A 238 -0.73 -9.93 14.99
N VAL A 239 -1.35 -11.03 14.57
CA VAL A 239 -0.67 -12.31 14.28
C VAL A 239 0.35 -12.13 13.15
N LYS A 240 -0.03 -11.53 12.01
CA LYS A 240 0.91 -11.30 10.90
C LYS A 240 2.08 -10.41 11.27
N LYS A 241 1.84 -9.33 12.02
CA LYS A 241 2.89 -8.40 12.45
C LYS A 241 3.88 -9.13 13.36
N HIS A 242 3.37 -9.91 14.30
CA HIS A 242 4.20 -10.70 15.21
C HIS A 242 5.02 -11.76 14.45
N VAL A 243 4.37 -12.57 13.61
CA VAL A 243 5.05 -13.59 12.79
C VAL A 243 6.08 -12.98 11.85
N ARG A 244 5.75 -11.85 11.20
CA ARG A 244 6.69 -11.13 10.32
C ARG A 244 7.89 -10.59 11.10
N SER A 245 7.70 -10.12 12.33
CA SER A 245 8.79 -9.65 13.19
C SER A 245 9.75 -10.80 13.47
N ILE A 246 9.22 -11.95 13.90
CA ILE A 246 10.03 -13.16 14.18
C ILE A 246 10.75 -13.62 12.92
N PHE A 247 10.05 -13.67 11.78
CA PHE A 247 10.63 -14.08 10.51
C PHE A 247 11.76 -13.15 10.07
N MET A 248 11.58 -11.83 10.15
CA MET A 248 12.63 -10.88 9.74
C MET A 248 13.86 -10.94 10.65
N GLU A 249 13.69 -11.34 11.91
CA GLU A 249 14.78 -11.47 12.87
C GLU A 249 15.54 -12.81 12.75
N HIS A 250 14.85 -13.91 12.41
CA HIS A 250 15.41 -15.26 12.48
C HIS A 250 15.48 -16.01 11.14
N ALA A 251 14.95 -15.44 10.04
CA ALA A 251 14.92 -16.15 8.76
C ALA A 251 16.33 -16.35 8.22
N THR A 252 16.65 -17.61 7.90
CA THR A 252 17.87 -17.98 7.16
C THR A 252 17.50 -18.15 5.69
N ILE A 253 18.21 -17.46 4.79
CA ILE A 253 18.03 -17.63 3.34
C ILE A 253 18.76 -18.91 2.94
N SER A 254 18.02 -19.87 2.40
CA SER A 254 18.58 -21.11 1.83
C SER A 254 18.30 -21.12 0.33
N THR A 255 19.33 -21.38 -0.47
CA THR A 255 19.21 -21.63 -1.90
C THR A 255 19.49 -23.11 -2.14
N SER A 256 18.57 -23.78 -2.85
CA SER A 256 18.76 -25.15 -3.31
C SER A 256 18.65 -25.15 -4.83
N PRO A 257 19.62 -25.75 -5.56
CA PRO A 257 19.61 -25.74 -7.01
C PRO A 257 18.41 -26.54 -7.51
N THR A 258 17.69 -25.97 -8.48
CA THR A 258 16.63 -26.73 -9.14
C THR A 258 17.25 -27.83 -10.02
N PRO A 259 16.53 -28.94 -10.31
CA PRO A 259 17.07 -30.05 -11.10
C PRO A 259 17.58 -29.64 -12.49
N MET A 260 17.06 -28.54 -13.04
CA MET A 260 17.44 -28.02 -14.35
C MET A 260 18.76 -27.22 -14.31
N GLU A 261 19.04 -26.56 -13.19
CA GLU A 261 20.20 -25.69 -12.99
C GLU A 261 21.43 -26.45 -12.49
N THR A 262 21.26 -27.68 -11.97
CA THR A 262 22.37 -28.49 -11.45
C THR A 262 23.38 -28.85 -12.55
N GLN A 263 22.94 -28.99 -13.80
CA GLN A 263 23.81 -29.21 -14.96
C GLN A 263 24.55 -27.92 -15.38
N GLN A 264 23.90 -26.75 -15.28
CA GLN A 264 24.52 -25.47 -15.63
C GLN A 264 25.52 -25.01 -14.56
N LEU A 265 25.23 -25.23 -13.27
CA LEU A 265 26.13 -24.93 -12.17
C LEU A 265 27.40 -25.80 -12.18
N MET A 266 27.28 -27.08 -12.55
CA MET A 266 28.44 -27.95 -12.82
C MET A 266 29.34 -27.38 -13.94
N PHE A 267 28.76 -26.72 -14.94
CA PHE A 267 29.51 -26.13 -16.05
C PHE A 267 30.23 -24.84 -15.61
N ILE A 268 29.59 -24.01 -14.80
CA ILE A 268 30.15 -22.73 -14.29
C ILE A 268 31.26 -22.98 -13.26
N ILE A 269 31.06 -23.92 -12.32
CA ILE A 269 32.05 -24.23 -11.28
C ILE A 269 33.31 -24.89 -11.89
N ASN A 270 33.16 -25.75 -12.91
CA ASN A 270 34.30 -26.37 -13.58
C ASN A 270 35.08 -25.39 -14.49
N PHE A 271 34.45 -24.33 -14.99
CA PHE A 271 35.15 -23.33 -15.82
C PHE A 271 36.10 -22.45 -15.00
N GLN A 272 35.76 -22.14 -13.74
CA GLN A 272 36.65 -21.38 -12.84
C GLN A 272 37.87 -22.18 -12.36
N ALA A 273 37.84 -23.52 -12.42
CA ALA A 273 38.96 -24.37 -12.06
C ALA A 273 39.98 -24.59 -13.19
N LEU A 274 39.65 -24.21 -14.43
CA LEU A 274 40.51 -24.40 -15.62
C LEU A 274 41.17 -23.10 -16.12
N SER A 275 40.88 -21.96 -15.49
CA SER A 275 41.46 -20.65 -15.84
C SER A 275 42.50 -20.14 -14.82
N GLY A 276 43.11 -21.03 -14.04
CA GLY A 276 44.19 -20.72 -13.09
C GLY A 276 45.54 -21.24 -13.57
#